data_AF-A0A6A4ARG6-F1
#
_entry.id   AF-A0A6A4ARG6-F1
#
_cell.length_a   1.000
_cell.length_b   1.000
_cell.length_c   1.000
_cell.angle_alpha   90.00
_cell.angle_beta   90.00
_cell.angle_gamma   90.00
#
_symmetry.space_group_name_H-M   'P 1'
#
loop_
_entity.id
_entity.type
_entity.pdbx_description
1 polymer ?
#
loop_
_entity_poly.entity_id
_entity_poly.type
_entity_poly.pdbx_seq_one_letter_code
_entity_poly.pdbx_strand_id
1 'polypeptide(L)'
;VFKLLTLDKAADDFLAHPNVNAWINYIKLFNEENPTKRASLIATLTAQYGDDGLAKIIEAAKRVPSTEDIAKRVQTEQLQRWLVGQKSTDEVFGLLALDKAADSLLASPQLNTWISYMKLFNEKNPTKKTSLIATLTAHYGDKGLTKIVEAAERVPSTATIAKRVQNEQIQRWLGHGKTPDKVFAMLNLDEAGTHFFMHPQMNTWVKYTDDFNKAYPDTEITLLSVLSKRFKEETVV
;
A
#
# COMPACT_ATOMS: atom_id res chain seq x y z
N VAL A 1 -14.50 0.27 32.19
CA VAL A 1 -14.97 -1.06 31.72
C VAL A 1 -13.90 -1.83 30.96
N PHE A 2 -13.22 -1.27 29.94
CA PHE A 2 -12.15 -1.99 29.19
C PHE A 2 -11.12 -2.69 30.10
N LYS A 3 -10.52 -1.97 31.05
CA LYS A 3 -9.59 -2.52 32.05
C LYS A 3 -10.23 -3.49 33.05
N LEU A 4 -11.50 -3.27 33.40
CA LEU A 4 -12.24 -4.13 34.33
C LEU A 4 -12.50 -5.52 33.73
N LEU A 5 -12.70 -5.57 32.42
CA LEU A 5 -12.87 -6.81 31.66
C LEU A 5 -11.54 -7.45 31.25
N THR A 6 -10.42 -6.92 31.78
CA THR A 6 -9.03 -7.36 31.54
C THR A 6 -8.60 -7.35 30.07
N LEU A 7 -9.29 -6.59 29.21
CA LEU A 7 -9.00 -6.52 27.78
C LEU A 7 -7.66 -5.81 27.48
N ASP A 8 -7.21 -4.94 28.38
CA ASP A 8 -5.89 -4.30 28.32
C ASP A 8 -4.74 -5.28 28.55
N LYS A 9 -4.99 -6.41 29.24
CA LYS A 9 -4.01 -7.46 29.48
C LYS A 9 -3.92 -8.48 28.35
N ALA A 10 -4.88 -8.48 27.43
CA ALA A 10 -4.93 -9.40 26.31
C ALA A 10 -4.00 -9.00 25.15
N ALA A 11 -3.37 -7.81 25.21
CA ALA A 11 -2.47 -7.29 24.19
C ALA A 11 -3.06 -7.47 22.77
N ASP A 12 -2.28 -8.05 21.85
CA ASP A 12 -2.68 -8.26 20.46
C ASP A 12 -3.84 -9.28 20.31
N ASP A 13 -4.12 -10.09 21.32
CA ASP A 13 -5.18 -11.12 21.31
C ASP A 13 -6.53 -10.62 21.84
N PHE A 14 -6.69 -9.31 22.11
CA PHE A 14 -7.91 -8.79 22.73
C PHE A 14 -9.19 -9.09 21.92
N LEU A 15 -9.09 -9.24 20.59
CA LEU A 15 -10.23 -9.62 19.74
C LEU A 15 -10.66 -11.07 19.90
N ALA A 16 -9.76 -11.93 20.37
CA ALA A 16 -10.07 -13.32 20.75
C ALA A 16 -10.55 -13.43 22.20
N HIS A 17 -10.41 -12.37 23.00
CA HIS A 17 -10.73 -12.42 24.43
C HIS A 17 -12.24 -12.61 24.66
N PRO A 18 -12.66 -13.54 25.53
CA PRO A 18 -14.08 -13.89 25.71
C PRO A 18 -14.96 -12.70 26.11
N ASN A 19 -14.38 -11.71 26.81
CA ASN A 19 -15.11 -10.52 27.27
C ASN A 19 -15.24 -9.40 26.21
N VAL A 20 -14.70 -9.55 25.00
CA VAL A 20 -14.75 -8.49 23.98
C VAL A 20 -16.18 -8.14 23.59
N ASN A 21 -17.06 -9.15 23.47
CA ASN A 21 -18.46 -8.95 23.15
C ASN A 21 -19.23 -8.26 24.29
N ALA A 22 -18.89 -8.58 25.54
CA ALA A 22 -19.47 -7.91 26.71
C ALA A 22 -19.11 -6.41 26.71
N TRP A 23 -17.87 -6.07 26.35
CA TRP A 23 -17.44 -4.68 26.23
C TRP A 23 -18.13 -3.93 25.09
N ILE A 24 -18.27 -4.55 23.92
CA ILE A 24 -19.00 -3.99 22.77
C ILE A 24 -20.45 -3.68 23.15
N ASN A 25 -21.12 -4.65 23.78
CA ASN A 25 -22.51 -4.48 24.22
C ASN A 25 -22.66 -3.38 25.27
N TYR A 26 -21.70 -3.28 26.20
CA TYR A 26 -21.68 -2.19 27.18
C TYR A 26 -21.57 -0.82 26.50
N ILE A 27 -20.65 -0.64 25.54
CA ILE A 27 -20.51 0.64 24.82
C ILE A 27 -21.81 0.99 24.09
N LYS A 28 -22.46 0.00 23.45
CA LYS A 28 -23.72 0.20 22.76
C LYS A 28 -24.80 0.72 23.72
N LEU A 29 -25.03 0.01 24.83
CA LEU A 29 -26.02 0.41 25.84
C LEU A 29 -25.70 1.79 26.45
N PHE A 30 -24.43 2.02 26.81
CA PHE A 30 -23.99 3.30 27.34
C PHE A 30 -24.28 4.46 26.36
N ASN A 31 -24.07 4.25 25.07
CA ASN A 31 -24.32 5.27 24.05
C ASN A 31 -25.81 5.50 23.77
N GLU A 32 -26.65 4.49 23.95
CA GLU A 32 -28.11 4.61 23.86
C GLU A 32 -28.66 5.42 25.05
N GLU A 33 -28.16 5.16 26.25
CA GLU A 33 -28.57 5.85 27.48
C GLU A 33 -27.95 7.26 27.62
N ASN A 34 -26.81 7.51 26.96
CA ASN A 34 -26.07 8.77 27.06
C ASN A 34 -25.82 9.43 25.68
N PRO A 35 -26.86 9.93 24.98
CA PRO A 35 -26.72 10.46 23.61
C PRO A 35 -25.73 11.63 23.47
N THR A 36 -25.55 12.42 24.54
CA THR A 36 -24.65 13.60 24.56
C THR A 36 -23.23 13.27 25.03
N LYS A 37 -22.98 12.06 25.53
CA LYS A 37 -21.67 11.62 26.06
C LYS A 37 -21.31 10.24 25.50
N ARG A 38 -21.24 10.13 24.18
CA ARG A 38 -20.99 8.84 23.53
C ARG A 38 -19.54 8.37 23.72
N ALA A 39 -19.38 7.13 24.15
CA ALA A 39 -18.13 6.40 24.13
C ALA A 39 -17.85 5.83 22.72
N SER A 40 -16.57 5.71 22.37
CA SER A 40 -16.14 5.15 21.10
C SER A 40 -15.19 3.98 21.34
N LEU A 41 -15.60 2.80 20.86
CA LEU A 41 -14.79 1.59 20.90
C LEU A 41 -13.46 1.83 20.20
N ILE A 42 -13.52 2.30 18.96
CA ILE A 42 -12.33 2.57 18.17
C ILE A 42 -11.43 3.65 18.78
N ALA A 43 -11.98 4.69 19.42
CA ALA A 43 -11.16 5.68 20.13
C ALA A 43 -10.34 5.04 21.25
N THR A 44 -10.96 4.12 21.99
CA THR A 44 -10.30 3.40 23.10
C THR A 44 -9.19 2.51 22.58
N LEU A 45 -9.44 1.78 21.48
CA LEU A 45 -8.44 0.90 20.87
C LEU A 45 -7.28 1.67 20.24
N THR A 46 -7.55 2.76 19.49
CA THR A 46 -6.50 3.61 18.92
C THR A 46 -5.65 4.26 20.01
N ALA A 47 -6.25 4.67 21.15
CA ALA A 47 -5.49 5.22 22.27
C ALA A 47 -4.56 4.20 22.94
N GLN A 48 -4.92 2.91 22.89
CA GLN A 48 -4.14 1.82 23.47
C GLN A 48 -3.03 1.32 22.54
N TYR A 49 -3.33 1.17 21.24
CA TYR A 49 -2.48 0.46 20.29
C TYR A 49 -1.87 1.34 19.18
N GLY A 50 -2.29 2.61 19.08
CA GLY A 50 -2.01 3.43 17.90
C GLY A 50 -2.84 2.98 16.69
N ASP A 51 -2.80 3.76 15.61
CA ASP A 51 -3.50 3.41 14.36
C ASP A 51 -2.81 2.26 13.60
N ASP A 52 -1.47 2.27 13.55
CA ASP A 52 -0.63 1.25 12.94
C ASP A 52 -0.69 -0.10 13.68
N GLY A 53 -0.54 -0.07 15.00
CA GLY A 53 -0.60 -1.26 15.84
C GLY A 53 -1.99 -1.89 15.82
N LEU A 54 -3.04 -1.08 15.92
CA LEU A 54 -4.41 -1.58 15.82
C LEU A 54 -4.71 -2.19 14.44
N ALA A 55 -4.26 -1.56 13.36
CA ALA A 55 -4.43 -2.11 12.01
C ALA A 55 -3.76 -3.49 11.85
N LYS A 56 -2.56 -3.66 12.44
CA LYS A 56 -1.85 -4.95 12.45
C LYS A 56 -2.63 -6.03 13.20
N ILE A 57 -3.14 -5.71 14.40
CA ILE A 57 -3.95 -6.64 15.20
C ILE A 57 -5.21 -7.07 14.43
N ILE A 58 -5.91 -6.12 13.83
CA ILE A 58 -7.12 -6.37 13.03
C ILE A 58 -6.81 -7.30 11.85
N GLU A 59 -5.74 -7.03 11.09
CA GLU A 59 -5.38 -7.85 9.93
C GLU A 59 -4.91 -9.26 10.32
N ALA A 60 -4.29 -9.43 11.49
CA ALA A 60 -4.00 -10.74 12.04
C ALA A 60 -5.29 -11.48 12.44
N ALA A 61 -6.20 -10.82 13.17
CA ALA A 61 -7.47 -11.39 13.62
C ALA A 61 -8.41 -11.76 12.45
N LYS A 62 -8.32 -11.07 11.31
CA LYS A 62 -9.05 -11.43 10.07
C LYS A 62 -8.63 -12.78 9.47
N ARG A 63 -7.44 -13.28 9.80
CA ARG A 63 -6.93 -14.57 9.29
C ARG A 63 -7.38 -15.76 10.13
N VAL A 64 -7.96 -15.51 11.30
CA VAL A 64 -8.42 -16.55 12.22
C VAL A 64 -9.95 -16.63 12.15
N PRO A 65 -10.54 -17.77 11.76
CA PRO A 65 -11.98 -17.89 11.54
C PRO A 65 -12.84 -17.44 12.74
N SER A 66 -12.42 -17.73 13.97
CA SER A 66 -13.16 -17.36 15.18
C SER A 66 -13.18 -15.86 15.48
N THR A 67 -12.27 -15.06 14.90
CA THR A 67 -12.17 -13.61 15.12
C THR A 67 -12.39 -12.78 13.85
N GLU A 68 -12.66 -13.42 12.72
CA GLU A 68 -12.77 -12.73 11.43
C GLU A 68 -13.89 -11.69 11.43
N ASP A 69 -15.08 -12.06 11.90
CA ASP A 69 -16.26 -11.18 11.89
C ASP A 69 -16.09 -9.96 12.79
N ILE A 70 -15.56 -10.15 14.00
CA ILE A 70 -15.30 -9.05 14.92
C ILE A 70 -14.20 -8.14 14.37
N ALA A 71 -13.14 -8.70 13.77
CA ALA A 71 -12.07 -7.92 13.18
C ALA A 71 -12.55 -7.07 12.00
N LYS A 72 -13.42 -7.61 11.12
CA LYS A 72 -14.06 -6.83 10.04
C LYS A 72 -14.91 -5.67 10.56
N ARG A 73 -15.66 -5.90 11.65
CA ARG A 73 -16.47 -4.85 12.30
C ARG A 73 -15.60 -3.74 12.88
N VAL A 74 -14.53 -4.10 13.62
CA VAL A 74 -13.59 -3.13 14.18
C VAL A 74 -12.85 -2.38 13.07
N GLN A 75 -12.45 -3.06 11.98
CA GLN A 75 -11.87 -2.40 10.80
C GLN A 75 -12.82 -1.37 10.22
N THR A 76 -14.10 -1.71 10.07
CA THR A 76 -15.11 -0.79 9.56
C THR A 76 -15.21 0.47 10.43
N GLU A 77 -15.21 0.33 11.76
CA GLU A 77 -15.19 1.48 12.67
C GLU A 77 -13.90 2.30 12.55
N GLN A 78 -12.74 1.66 12.36
CA GLN A 78 -11.46 2.32 12.11
C GLN A 78 -11.51 3.21 10.87
N LEU A 79 -11.97 2.65 9.74
CA LEU A 79 -12.08 3.39 8.49
C LEU A 79 -13.07 4.56 8.59
N GLN A 80 -14.22 4.35 9.24
CA GLN A 80 -15.22 5.39 9.45
C GLN A 80 -14.74 6.51 10.36
N ARG A 81 -13.98 6.18 11.42
CA ARG A 81 -13.37 7.19 12.29
C ARG A 81 -12.45 8.12 11.50
N TRP A 82 -11.57 7.58 10.66
CA TRP A 82 -10.69 8.39 9.83
C TRP A 82 -11.47 9.25 8.83
N LEU A 83 -12.51 8.69 8.20
CA LEU A 83 -13.36 9.41 7.27
C LEU A 83 -14.12 10.57 7.93
N VAL A 84 -14.78 10.32 9.08
CA VAL A 84 -15.50 11.37 9.84
C VAL A 84 -14.54 12.41 10.39
N GLY A 85 -13.34 12.00 10.79
CA GLY A 85 -12.24 12.88 11.16
C GLY A 85 -11.62 13.64 9.99
N GLN A 86 -12.15 13.50 8.78
CA GLN A 86 -11.69 14.15 7.55
C GLN A 86 -10.21 13.91 7.22
N LYS A 87 -9.67 12.76 7.65
CA LYS A 87 -8.28 12.40 7.34
C LYS A 87 -8.12 12.18 5.84
N SER A 88 -6.97 12.59 5.31
CA SER A 88 -6.63 12.30 3.91
C SER A 88 -6.07 10.88 3.77
N THR A 89 -6.04 10.34 2.55
CA THR A 89 -5.37 9.06 2.30
C THR A 89 -3.88 9.12 2.58
N ASP A 90 -3.24 10.28 2.37
CA ASP A 90 -1.83 10.53 2.67
C ASP A 90 -1.57 10.53 4.19
N GLU A 91 -2.42 11.22 4.95
CA GLU A 91 -2.34 11.22 6.42
C GLU A 91 -2.50 9.81 6.98
N VAL A 92 -3.47 9.03 6.49
CA VAL A 92 -3.65 7.63 6.92
C VAL A 92 -2.49 6.74 6.48
N PHE A 93 -1.81 7.03 5.37
CA PHE A 93 -0.60 6.30 4.96
C PHE A 93 0.51 6.46 6.00
N GLY A 94 0.72 7.68 6.49
CA GLY A 94 1.67 7.98 7.57
C GLY A 94 1.24 7.43 8.94
N LEU A 95 -0.04 7.49 9.30
CA LEU A 95 -0.56 6.90 10.55
C LEU A 95 -0.35 5.40 10.63
N LEU A 96 -0.30 4.73 9.47
CA LEU A 96 -0.03 3.31 9.34
C LEU A 96 1.46 2.98 9.18
N ALA A 97 2.34 3.98 9.34
CA ALA A 97 3.79 3.89 9.18
C ALA A 97 4.24 3.32 7.82
N LEU A 98 3.41 3.46 6.78
CA LEU A 98 3.69 2.92 5.45
C LEU A 98 4.68 3.78 4.66
N ASP A 99 4.91 5.04 5.07
CA ASP A 99 5.95 5.92 4.56
C ASP A 99 7.37 5.49 5.00
N LYS A 100 7.45 4.71 6.09
CA LYS A 100 8.70 4.24 6.70
C LYS A 100 8.92 2.73 6.52
N ALA A 101 8.03 2.04 5.81
CA ALA A 101 8.06 0.59 5.67
C ALA A 101 9.16 0.06 4.74
N ALA A 102 9.68 0.91 3.83
CA ALA A 102 10.75 0.56 2.89
C ALA A 102 10.49 -0.78 2.18
N ASP A 103 11.46 -1.69 2.17
CA ASP A 103 11.35 -3.00 1.50
C ASP A 103 10.24 -3.89 2.07
N SER A 104 9.79 -3.64 3.30
CA SER A 104 8.70 -4.39 3.94
C SER A 104 7.31 -3.89 3.55
N LEU A 105 7.21 -2.79 2.79
CA LEU A 105 5.95 -2.16 2.41
C LEU A 105 4.94 -3.15 1.83
N LEU A 106 5.34 -3.96 0.85
CA LEU A 106 4.44 -4.87 0.15
C LEU A 106 4.09 -6.13 0.95
N ALA A 107 4.85 -6.42 2.02
CA ALA A 107 4.54 -7.46 2.99
C ALA A 107 3.66 -6.94 4.14
N SER A 108 3.54 -5.62 4.29
CA SER A 108 2.88 -4.98 5.42
C SER A 108 1.37 -5.27 5.43
N PRO A 109 0.81 -5.89 6.49
CA PRO A 109 -0.64 -6.06 6.59
C PRO A 109 -1.37 -4.72 6.63
N GLN A 110 -0.76 -3.67 7.18
CA GLN A 110 -1.33 -2.32 7.21
C GLN A 110 -1.58 -1.75 5.80
N LEU A 111 -0.86 -2.23 4.77
CA LEU A 111 -1.13 -1.84 3.39
C LEU A 111 -2.55 -2.25 2.96
N ASN A 112 -3.07 -3.39 3.42
CA ASN A 112 -4.44 -3.82 3.14
C ASN A 112 -5.47 -2.89 3.82
N THR A 113 -5.19 -2.46 5.04
CA THR A 113 -6.01 -1.47 5.75
C THR A 113 -6.02 -0.14 5.02
N TRP A 114 -4.85 0.34 4.56
CA TRP A 114 -4.76 1.56 3.76
C TRP A 114 -5.50 1.45 2.42
N ILE A 115 -5.36 0.34 1.68
CA ILE A 115 -6.09 0.11 0.43
C ILE A 115 -7.61 0.12 0.68
N SER A 116 -8.07 -0.46 1.79
CA SER A 116 -9.48 -0.43 2.17
C SER A 116 -9.96 0.99 2.48
N TYR A 117 -9.15 1.77 3.18
CA TYR A 117 -9.44 3.18 3.44
C TYR A 117 -9.49 4.00 2.15
N MET A 118 -8.50 3.85 1.27
CA MET A 118 -8.44 4.54 -0.02
C MET A 118 -9.71 4.29 -0.84
N LYS A 119 -10.20 3.04 -0.91
CA LYS A 119 -11.45 2.71 -1.61
C LYS A 119 -12.64 3.46 -1.03
N LEU A 120 -12.80 3.43 0.30
CA LEU A 120 -13.86 4.17 1.00
C LEU A 120 -13.74 5.68 0.76
N PHE A 121 -12.54 6.23 0.90
CA PHE A 121 -12.28 7.65 0.69
C PHE A 121 -12.63 8.08 -0.73
N ASN A 122 -12.19 7.33 -1.74
CA ASN A 122 -12.47 7.60 -3.15
C ASN A 122 -13.97 7.53 -3.49
N GLU A 123 -14.72 6.64 -2.84
CA GLU A 123 -16.16 6.53 -3.00
C GLU A 123 -16.87 7.78 -2.46
N LYS A 124 -16.44 8.28 -1.30
CA LYS A 124 -17.05 9.44 -0.63
C LYS A 124 -16.51 10.79 -1.11
N ASN A 125 -15.35 10.80 -1.77
CA ASN A 125 -14.68 12.01 -2.27
C ASN A 125 -14.33 11.85 -3.76
N PRO A 126 -15.33 11.83 -4.67
CA PRO A 126 -15.12 11.48 -6.06
C PRO A 126 -14.20 12.43 -6.84
N THR A 127 -14.03 13.67 -6.37
CA THR A 127 -13.15 14.69 -6.97
C THR A 127 -11.72 14.67 -6.42
N LYS A 128 -11.45 13.90 -5.36
CA LYS A 128 -10.14 13.83 -4.68
C LYS A 128 -9.54 12.43 -4.72
N LYS A 129 -9.92 11.61 -5.71
CA LYS A 129 -9.51 10.21 -5.77
C LYS A 129 -7.99 10.07 -5.91
N THR A 130 -7.45 9.04 -5.28
CA THR A 130 -6.07 8.55 -5.50
C THR A 130 -6.06 7.08 -5.91
N SER A 131 -4.90 6.57 -6.29
CA SER A 131 -4.67 5.13 -6.50
C SER A 131 -3.50 4.65 -5.64
N LEU A 132 -3.39 3.31 -5.50
CA LEU A 132 -2.27 2.69 -4.82
C LEU A 132 -0.96 3.14 -5.46
N ILE A 133 -0.81 2.93 -6.78
CA ILE A 133 0.41 3.31 -7.47
C ILE A 133 0.73 4.80 -7.38
N ALA A 134 -0.26 5.69 -7.50
CA ALA A 134 -0.03 7.13 -7.41
C ALA A 134 0.51 7.53 -6.03
N THR A 135 -0.03 6.93 -4.97
CA THR A 135 0.40 7.19 -3.60
C THR A 135 1.80 6.60 -3.35
N LEU A 136 2.05 5.35 -3.75
CA LEU A 136 3.37 4.74 -3.59
C LEU A 136 4.46 5.53 -4.34
N THR A 137 4.21 5.95 -5.58
CA THR A 137 5.14 6.79 -6.34
C THR A 137 5.38 8.14 -5.66
N ALA A 138 4.38 8.73 -5.02
CA ALA A 138 4.53 10.02 -4.33
C ALA A 138 5.46 9.92 -3.11
N HIS A 139 5.39 8.83 -2.34
CA HIS A 139 6.23 8.64 -1.15
C HIS A 139 7.62 8.10 -1.47
N TYR A 140 7.72 7.17 -2.43
CA TYR A 140 8.97 6.43 -2.68
C TYR A 140 9.71 6.86 -3.95
N GLY A 141 9.08 7.69 -4.80
CA GLY A 141 9.57 7.99 -6.14
C GLY A 141 9.50 6.77 -7.07
N ASP A 142 9.65 7.01 -8.37
CA ASP A 142 9.60 5.93 -9.37
C ASP A 142 10.71 4.89 -9.16
N LYS A 143 11.96 5.35 -9.05
CA LYS A 143 13.14 4.48 -8.90
C LYS A 143 13.15 3.73 -7.55
N GLY A 144 12.78 4.41 -6.47
CA GLY A 144 12.70 3.80 -5.13
C GLY A 144 11.60 2.75 -5.04
N LEU A 145 10.42 3.03 -5.60
CA LEU A 145 9.34 2.06 -5.67
C LEU A 145 9.72 0.83 -6.51
N THR A 146 10.44 1.01 -7.62
CA THR A 146 10.93 -0.13 -8.41
C THR A 146 11.86 -1.02 -7.60
N LYS A 147 12.77 -0.47 -6.78
CA LYS A 147 13.64 -1.27 -5.89
C LYS A 147 12.83 -2.10 -4.89
N ILE A 148 11.79 -1.52 -4.29
CA ILE A 148 10.86 -2.22 -3.38
C ILE A 148 10.14 -3.36 -4.10
N VAL A 149 9.64 -3.11 -5.30
CA VAL A 149 8.96 -4.12 -6.13
C VAL A 149 9.91 -5.27 -6.47
N GLU A 150 11.14 -4.97 -6.93
CA GLU A 150 12.15 -5.99 -7.25
C GLU A 150 12.53 -6.84 -6.04
N ALA A 151 12.64 -6.25 -4.85
CA ALA A 151 12.87 -7.00 -3.62
C ALA A 151 11.70 -7.93 -3.32
N ALA A 152 10.47 -7.41 -3.43
CA ALA A 152 9.24 -8.15 -3.15
C ALA A 152 8.94 -9.26 -4.18
N GLU A 153 9.39 -9.14 -5.43
CA GLU A 153 9.27 -10.20 -6.46
C GLU A 153 10.09 -11.44 -6.12
N ARG A 154 11.23 -11.27 -5.42
CA ARG A 154 12.10 -12.37 -5.02
C ARG A 154 11.55 -13.20 -3.86
N VAL A 155 10.52 -12.70 -3.17
CA VAL A 155 9.91 -13.36 -2.02
C VAL A 155 8.55 -13.95 -2.44
N PRO A 156 8.34 -15.28 -2.34
CA PRO A 156 7.12 -15.92 -2.83
C PRO A 156 5.81 -15.35 -2.26
N SER A 157 5.80 -14.95 -0.99
CA SER A 157 4.61 -14.40 -0.33
C SER A 157 4.23 -13.01 -0.83
N THR A 158 5.14 -12.25 -1.43
CA THR A 158 4.90 -10.90 -1.95
C THR A 158 4.96 -10.80 -3.48
N ALA A 159 5.38 -11.85 -4.19
CA ALA A 159 5.53 -11.84 -5.64
C ALA A 159 4.26 -11.42 -6.39
N THR A 160 3.08 -11.89 -5.94
CA THR A 160 1.80 -11.55 -6.57
C THR A 160 1.47 -10.06 -6.47
N ILE A 161 1.63 -9.46 -5.29
CA ILE A 161 1.36 -8.03 -5.11
C ILE A 161 2.43 -7.16 -5.79
N ALA A 162 3.69 -7.60 -5.77
CA ALA A 162 4.79 -6.92 -6.45
C ALA A 162 4.54 -6.84 -7.96
N LYS A 163 4.20 -7.96 -8.61
CA LYS A 163 3.86 -7.99 -10.04
C LYS A 163 2.68 -7.08 -10.38
N ARG A 164 1.67 -7.02 -9.52
CA ARG A 164 0.54 -6.10 -9.69
C ARG A 164 1.01 -4.64 -9.64
N VAL A 165 1.81 -4.27 -8.63
CA VAL A 165 2.32 -2.91 -8.48
C VAL A 165 3.24 -2.55 -9.66
N GLN A 166 4.10 -3.45 -10.12
CA GLN A 166 4.93 -3.25 -11.32
C GLN A 166 4.09 -2.94 -12.56
N ASN A 167 3.03 -3.72 -12.79
CA ASN A 167 2.12 -3.47 -13.91
C ASN A 167 1.44 -2.11 -13.80
N GLU A 168 0.92 -1.75 -12.61
CA GLU A 168 0.32 -0.43 -12.38
C GLU A 168 1.34 0.71 -12.59
N GLN A 169 2.60 0.51 -12.20
CA GLN A 169 3.71 1.44 -12.40
C GLN A 169 3.99 1.69 -13.88
N ILE A 170 4.13 0.61 -14.65
CA ILE A 170 4.36 0.65 -16.11
C ILE A 170 3.22 1.37 -16.83
N GLN A 171 1.97 1.03 -16.51
CA GLN A 171 0.80 1.66 -17.11
C GLN A 171 0.73 3.17 -16.78
N ARG A 172 1.08 3.54 -15.54
CA ARG A 172 1.15 4.94 -15.13
C ARG A 172 2.23 5.70 -15.92
N TRP A 173 3.42 5.12 -16.09
CA TRP A 173 4.49 5.72 -16.88
C TRP A 173 4.08 5.93 -18.33
N LEU A 174 3.43 4.93 -18.93
CA LEU A 174 2.93 5.01 -20.31
C LEU A 174 1.88 6.12 -20.43
N GLY A 175 0.88 6.15 -19.55
CA GLY A 175 -0.16 7.19 -19.56
C GLY A 175 0.36 8.60 -19.30
N HIS A 176 1.54 8.74 -18.67
CA HIS A 176 2.21 10.02 -18.47
C HIS A 176 3.26 10.33 -19.56
N GLY A 177 3.34 9.53 -20.62
CA GLY A 177 4.30 9.72 -21.72
C GLY A 177 5.76 9.69 -21.27
N LYS A 178 6.11 8.88 -20.25
CA LYS A 178 7.52 8.73 -19.85
C LYS A 178 8.28 8.05 -20.98
N THR A 179 9.23 8.74 -21.59
CA THR A 179 10.03 8.19 -22.69
C THR A 179 10.77 6.91 -22.27
N PRO A 180 10.96 5.94 -23.18
CA PRO A 180 11.80 4.76 -22.95
C PRO A 180 13.14 5.03 -22.28
N ASP A 181 13.81 6.14 -22.62
CA ASP A 181 15.06 6.58 -22.01
C ASP A 181 14.95 6.86 -20.50
N LYS A 182 13.84 7.48 -20.06
CA LYS A 182 13.57 7.75 -18.64
C LYS A 182 13.21 6.46 -17.91
N VAL A 183 12.39 5.62 -18.54
CA VAL A 183 11.98 4.33 -17.96
C VAL A 183 13.16 3.39 -17.81
N PHE A 184 14.18 3.45 -18.68
CA PHE A 184 15.44 2.73 -18.49
C PHE A 184 16.07 3.03 -17.12
N ALA A 185 16.19 4.31 -16.76
CA ALA A 185 16.75 4.72 -15.47
C ALA A 185 15.81 4.42 -14.29
N MET A 186 14.50 4.54 -14.48
CA MET A 186 13.51 4.20 -13.44
C MET A 186 13.50 2.69 -13.12
N LEU A 187 13.83 1.85 -14.11
CA LEU A 187 14.02 0.41 -13.96
C LEU A 187 15.41 0.00 -13.43
N ASN A 188 16.21 0.95 -12.94
CA ASN A 188 17.58 0.74 -12.44
C ASN A 188 18.55 0.12 -13.48
N LEU A 189 18.22 0.16 -14.77
CA LEU A 189 19.03 -0.46 -15.81
C LEU A 189 20.34 0.30 -16.07
N ASP A 190 20.39 1.57 -15.67
CA ASP A 190 21.59 2.40 -15.67
C ASP A 190 22.65 1.90 -14.68
N GLU A 191 22.22 1.30 -13.57
CA GLU A 191 23.10 0.72 -12.55
C GLU A 191 23.65 -0.67 -12.98
N ALA A 192 23.04 -1.32 -13.97
CA ALA A 192 23.45 -2.66 -14.41
C ALA A 192 24.71 -2.66 -15.30
N GLY A 193 25.07 -1.52 -15.91
CA GLY A 193 26.21 -1.43 -16.83
C GLY A 193 26.13 -2.51 -17.92
N THR A 194 27.27 -3.16 -18.21
CA THR A 194 27.36 -4.24 -19.21
C THR A 194 26.51 -5.48 -18.88
N HIS A 195 26.09 -5.65 -17.62
CA HIS A 195 25.19 -6.73 -17.19
C HIS A 195 23.72 -6.44 -17.50
N PHE A 196 23.41 -5.31 -18.16
CA PHE A 196 22.06 -4.96 -18.60
C PHE A 196 21.32 -6.12 -19.28
N PHE A 197 22.00 -6.85 -20.17
CA PHE A 197 21.39 -7.97 -20.92
C PHE A 197 20.97 -9.15 -20.03
N MET A 198 21.51 -9.24 -18.82
CA MET A 198 21.16 -10.23 -17.81
C MET A 198 20.19 -9.67 -16.75
N HIS A 199 19.86 -8.38 -16.81
CA HIS A 199 19.02 -7.74 -15.81
C HIS A 199 17.55 -8.18 -15.96
N PRO A 200 16.86 -8.58 -14.88
CA PRO A 200 15.47 -9.05 -14.95
C PRO A 200 14.49 -8.05 -15.58
N GLN A 201 14.75 -6.74 -15.41
CA GLN A 201 13.91 -5.67 -15.98
C GLN A 201 14.18 -5.36 -17.46
N MET A 202 15.16 -6.01 -18.10
CA MET A 202 15.49 -5.78 -19.52
C MET A 202 14.27 -6.03 -20.41
N ASN A 203 13.61 -7.18 -20.25
CA ASN A 203 12.43 -7.54 -21.02
C ASN A 203 11.25 -6.59 -20.75
N THR A 204 11.10 -6.13 -19.51
CA THR A 204 10.12 -5.12 -19.13
C THR A 204 10.33 -3.83 -19.90
N TRP A 205 11.58 -3.36 -20.00
CA TRP A 205 11.94 -2.14 -20.71
C TRP A 205 11.76 -2.25 -22.23
N VAL A 206 12.15 -3.39 -22.82
CA VAL A 206 11.94 -3.65 -24.26
C VAL A 206 10.46 -3.59 -24.59
N LYS A 207 9.63 -4.33 -23.85
CA LYS A 207 8.17 -4.31 -24.03
C LYS A 207 7.58 -2.92 -23.84
N TYR A 208 8.03 -2.19 -22.83
CA TYR A 208 7.58 -0.81 -22.59
C TYR A 208 7.89 0.10 -23.79
N THR A 209 9.06 -0.06 -24.40
CA THR A 209 9.45 0.72 -25.58
C THR A 209 8.53 0.45 -26.76
N ASP A 210 8.20 -0.81 -27.01
CA ASP A 210 7.24 -1.19 -28.05
C ASP A 210 5.85 -0.60 -27.79
N ASP A 211 5.36 -0.70 -26.55
CA ASP A 211 4.05 -0.19 -26.16
C ASP A 211 4.02 1.35 -26.21
N PHE A 212 5.13 2.02 -25.88
CA PHE A 212 5.29 3.47 -26.01
C PHE A 212 5.24 3.91 -27.47
N ASN A 213 5.99 3.26 -28.37
CA ASN A 213 6.01 3.62 -29.79
C ASN A 213 4.64 3.43 -30.45
N LYS A 214 3.87 2.41 -30.03
CA LYS A 214 2.48 2.23 -30.47
C LYS A 214 1.56 3.35 -29.99
N ALA A 215 1.75 3.84 -28.76
CA ALA A 215 0.92 4.89 -28.17
C ALA A 215 1.32 6.31 -28.65
N TYR A 216 2.58 6.51 -29.03
CA TYR A 216 3.17 7.81 -29.40
C TYR A 216 3.98 7.72 -30.71
N PRO A 217 3.33 7.45 -31.87
CA PRO A 217 4.01 7.15 -33.13
C PRO A 217 4.86 8.30 -33.68
N ASP A 218 4.50 9.56 -33.39
CA ASP A 218 5.24 10.75 -33.85
C ASP A 218 6.59 10.95 -33.12
N THR A 219 6.84 10.16 -32.06
CA THR A 219 8.05 10.26 -31.22
C THR A 219 8.78 8.93 -31.11
N GLU A 220 8.71 8.10 -32.16
CA GLU A 220 9.28 6.76 -32.15
C GLU A 220 10.74 6.75 -31.65
N ILE A 221 11.01 5.94 -30.64
CA ILE A 221 12.34 5.77 -30.05
C ILE A 221 12.79 4.33 -30.30
N THR A 222 13.94 4.16 -30.96
CA THR A 222 14.52 2.83 -31.15
C THR A 222 15.30 2.40 -29.90
N LEU A 223 15.33 1.10 -29.61
CA LEU A 223 16.15 0.55 -28.51
C LEU A 223 17.62 0.98 -28.67
N LEU A 224 18.15 0.93 -29.90
CA LEU A 224 19.52 1.30 -30.22
C LEU A 224 19.82 2.77 -29.85
N SER A 225 18.88 3.69 -30.09
CA SER A 225 19.06 5.11 -29.75
C SER A 225 19.16 5.38 -28.24
N VAL A 226 18.57 4.51 -27.41
CA VAL A 226 18.67 4.58 -25.94
C VAL A 226 19.97 3.92 -25.47
N LEU A 227 20.34 2.79 -26.07
CA LEU A 227 21.56 2.05 -25.72
C LEU A 227 22.83 2.79 -26.13
N SER A 228 22.88 3.40 -27.32
CA SER A 228 24.07 4.12 -27.83
C SER A 228 24.47 5.32 -26.98
N LYS A 229 23.52 5.89 -26.22
CA LYS A 229 23.80 6.95 -25.24
C LYS A 229 24.53 6.46 -23.99
N ARG A 230 24.50 5.14 -23.72
CA ARG A 230 24.94 4.53 -22.45
C ARG A 230 26.13 3.60 -22.63
N PHE A 231 26.17 2.90 -23.76
CA PHE A 231 27.21 1.96 -24.12
C PHE A 231 28.02 2.53 -25.27
N LYS A 232 29.33 2.68 -25.09
CA LYS A 232 30.23 3.03 -26.20
C LYS A 232 30.27 1.85 -27.18
N GLU A 233 30.35 2.14 -28.48
CA GLU A 233 30.29 1.15 -29.57
C GLU A 233 31.28 -0.02 -29.41
N GLU A 234 32.40 0.18 -28.71
CA GLU A 234 33.41 -0.86 -28.45
C GLU A 234 32.98 -1.99 -27.51
N THR A 235 31.79 -1.90 -26.88
CA THR A 235 31.24 -2.95 -25.98
C THR A 235 30.09 -3.75 -26.58
N VAL A 236 29.73 -3.48 -27.84
CA VAL A 236 28.66 -4.20 -28.56
C VAL A 236 29.30 -4.99 -29.70
N VAL A 237 29.94 -6.12 -29.35
CA VAL A 237 30.43 -7.15 -30.28
C VAL A 237 29.92 -8.51 -29.83
#